data_AF-A0A7E5VXQ3-F1
#
_entry.id   AF-A0A7E5VXQ3-F1
#
_cell.length_a   1.000
_cell.length_b   1.000
_cell.length_c   1.000
_cell.angle_alpha   90.00
_cell.angle_beta   90.00
_cell.angle_gamma   90.00
#
_symmetry.space_group_name_H-M   'P 1'
#
loop_
_entity.id
_entity.type
_entity.pdbx_description
1 polymer ?
#
loop_
_entity_poly.entity_id
_entity_poly.type
_entity_poly.pdbx_seq_one_letter_code
_entity_poly.pdbx_strand_id
1 'polypeptide(L)'
;MPEQLLKVPRSASPVARAGAGDISERELSRERHNLQTTPPARVQPAHPKKQLFSAPVNKFTAKWCPPSPNLARIRSCLDEFRLQETPVRPSAAKASSMEDLTPTKRIKINRKEGLPVVRSPGEHVFTEEAAATKICRFMLVAAWRRRREDVRCLRKTLETQVLYSERLRIQISALKSLLDSDNSKVRMAMRELERLKQLLRDKELEKAVLEREKLALEDDVCAAEDRASEMSIGWRNCRNELDGVRAAAAVCEHALALERAAHADTLAARDNAYDRLATLEDDLAQHEELLASAEAEVAALRRETDAKQRELEETSERLAQEQEARSRCSRECASLSARVSLAARETGALRAELDELRAELLRMRHELQLTREQLDWWPKPLTRMLGVARSWFRHPKTVPEAILWTLIPARHGIP
;
A
#
# COMPACT_ATOMS: atom_id res chain seq x y z
N MET A 1 -1.87 -43.55 -50.72
CA MET A 1 -2.38 -43.97 -49.40
C MET A 1 -2.17 -42.82 -48.43
N PRO A 2 -3.19 -42.45 -47.64
CA PRO A 2 -3.63 -41.06 -47.58
C PRO A 2 -3.08 -40.28 -46.39
N GLU A 3 -2.74 -39.02 -46.67
CA GLU A 3 -2.59 -37.95 -45.69
C GLU A 3 -3.99 -37.59 -45.13
N GLN A 4 -4.23 -37.85 -43.85
CA GLN A 4 -5.39 -37.34 -43.13
C GLN A 4 -4.95 -36.20 -42.21
N LEU A 5 -5.04 -34.99 -42.76
CA LEU A 5 -5.05 -33.73 -42.03
C LEU A 5 -6.26 -33.70 -41.08
N LEU A 6 -5.99 -33.84 -39.78
CA LEU A 6 -6.96 -33.61 -38.72
C LEU A 6 -7.32 -32.12 -38.65
N LYS A 7 -8.53 -31.82 -39.12
CA LYS A 7 -9.16 -30.50 -39.12
C LYS A 7 -9.69 -30.20 -37.71
N VAL A 8 -8.94 -29.42 -36.93
CA VAL A 8 -9.40 -28.89 -35.63
C VAL A 8 -10.43 -27.77 -35.88
N PRO A 9 -11.64 -27.81 -35.31
CA PRO A 9 -12.54 -26.67 -35.36
C PRO A 9 -12.10 -25.61 -34.33
N ARG A 10 -11.67 -24.45 -34.84
CA ARG A 10 -11.55 -23.22 -34.05
C ARG A 10 -12.94 -22.77 -33.63
N SER A 11 -13.29 -22.99 -32.36
CA SER A 11 -14.43 -22.33 -31.72
C SER A 11 -14.08 -20.86 -31.49
N ALA A 12 -14.92 -19.98 -32.02
CA ALA A 12 -14.84 -18.55 -31.80
C ALA A 12 -15.19 -18.23 -30.33
N SER A 13 -14.27 -17.58 -29.62
CA SER A 13 -14.54 -16.95 -28.33
C SER A 13 -15.67 -15.93 -28.45
N PRO A 14 -16.61 -15.86 -27.49
CA PRO A 14 -17.55 -14.77 -27.44
C PRO A 14 -16.83 -13.49 -27.01
N VAL A 15 -17.02 -12.44 -27.80
CA VAL A 15 -16.63 -11.06 -27.50
C VAL A 15 -17.32 -10.64 -26.21
N ALA A 16 -16.53 -10.40 -25.16
CA ALA A 16 -16.99 -9.73 -23.96
C ALA A 16 -17.41 -8.30 -24.34
N ARG A 17 -18.70 -8.00 -24.21
CA ARG A 17 -19.20 -6.62 -24.21
C ARG A 17 -18.62 -5.92 -22.98
N ALA A 18 -17.58 -5.13 -23.20
CA ALA A 18 -17.16 -4.10 -22.27
C ALA A 18 -18.28 -3.05 -22.20
N GLY A 19 -19.02 -3.08 -21.10
CA GLY A 19 -20.14 -2.19 -20.82
C GLY A 19 -20.50 -2.26 -19.34
N ALA A 20 -19.50 -2.31 -18.47
CA ALA A 20 -19.66 -2.00 -17.06
C ALA A 20 -19.33 -0.52 -16.92
N GLY A 21 -20.39 0.31 -16.94
CA GLY A 21 -20.27 1.73 -16.61
C GLY A 21 -19.72 1.89 -15.20
N ASP A 22 -18.90 2.92 -15.02
CA ASP A 22 -18.44 3.42 -13.74
C ASP A 22 -19.63 3.71 -12.82
N ILE A 23 -19.98 2.72 -12.00
CA ILE A 23 -20.90 2.89 -10.88
C ILE A 23 -20.10 3.68 -9.84
N SER A 24 -20.33 4.99 -9.78
CA SER A 24 -19.65 5.87 -8.83
C SER A 24 -19.82 5.35 -7.40
N GLU A 25 -18.79 5.51 -6.54
CA GLU A 25 -18.84 5.09 -5.12
C GLU A 25 -20.05 5.66 -4.35
N ARG A 26 -20.65 6.74 -4.89
CA ARG A 26 -21.88 7.35 -4.38
C ARG A 26 -23.11 6.44 -4.54
N GLU A 27 -23.17 5.63 -5.58
CA GLU A 27 -24.27 4.69 -5.83
C GLU A 27 -24.11 3.41 -5.00
N LEU A 28 -22.88 2.90 -4.86
CA LEU A 28 -22.55 1.78 -3.95
C LEU A 28 -22.81 2.12 -2.48
N SER A 29 -22.61 3.38 -2.08
CA SER A 29 -22.90 3.85 -0.72
C SER A 29 -24.42 3.93 -0.44
N ARG A 30 -25.23 4.24 -1.46
CA ARG A 30 -26.70 4.24 -1.35
C ARG A 30 -27.28 2.82 -1.24
N GLU A 31 -26.72 1.86 -1.96
CA GLU A 31 -27.13 0.45 -1.81
C GLU A 31 -26.74 -0.14 -0.44
N ARG A 32 -25.57 0.22 0.10
CA ARG A 32 -25.16 -0.22 1.45
C ARG A 32 -26.03 0.36 2.56
N HIS A 33 -26.51 1.60 2.43
CA HIS A 33 -27.41 2.20 3.42
C HIS A 33 -28.84 1.62 3.37
N ASN A 34 -29.30 1.17 2.20
CA ASN A 34 -30.62 0.53 2.05
C ASN A 34 -30.65 -0.93 2.55
N LEU A 35 -29.51 -1.60 2.69
CA LEU A 35 -29.44 -2.96 3.24
C LEU A 35 -29.42 -3.00 4.79
N GLN A 36 -29.09 -1.89 5.45
CA GLN A 36 -29.01 -1.82 6.92
C GLN A 36 -30.24 -1.19 7.59
N THR A 37 -31.21 -0.69 6.82
CA THR A 37 -32.41 -0.02 7.36
C THR A 37 -33.73 -0.65 6.92
N THR A 38 -33.72 -1.92 6.51
CA THR A 38 -34.96 -2.71 6.41
C THR A 38 -35.38 -3.21 7.79
N PRO A 39 -36.53 -2.78 8.34
CA PRO A 39 -37.08 -3.36 9.56
C PRO A 39 -37.32 -4.85 9.35
N PRO A 40 -37.19 -5.70 10.39
CA PRO A 40 -37.43 -7.14 10.26
C PRO A 40 -38.82 -7.33 9.67
N ALA A 41 -38.86 -8.01 8.53
CA ALA A 41 -40.08 -8.29 7.80
C ALA A 41 -41.14 -8.82 8.78
N ARG A 42 -42.18 -8.01 8.96
CA ARG A 42 -43.41 -8.41 9.62
C ARG A 42 -43.89 -9.67 8.90
N VAL A 43 -43.75 -10.81 9.57
CA VAL A 43 -44.26 -12.11 9.11
C VAL A 43 -45.72 -11.88 8.75
N GLN A 44 -46.02 -11.88 7.45
CA GLN A 44 -47.40 -11.86 7.00
C GLN A 44 -48.06 -13.16 7.51
N PRO A 45 -49.28 -13.09 8.06
CA PRO A 45 -50.04 -14.30 8.35
C PRO A 45 -50.17 -15.10 7.06
N ALA A 46 -49.66 -16.32 7.08
CA ALA A 46 -49.83 -17.25 5.99
C ALA A 46 -51.33 -17.38 5.66
N HIS A 47 -51.66 -17.17 4.39
CA HIS A 47 -53.00 -17.32 3.83
C HIS A 47 -53.58 -18.70 4.20
N PRO A 48 -54.81 -18.81 4.75
CA PRO A 48 -55.34 -20.05 5.36
C PRO A 48 -55.82 -21.11 4.34
N LYS A 49 -55.16 -21.23 3.18
CA LYS A 49 -55.54 -22.21 2.13
C LYS A 49 -54.38 -23.03 1.56
N LYS A 50 -53.17 -22.97 2.15
CA LYS A 50 -52.03 -23.80 1.74
C LYS A 50 -51.33 -24.54 2.88
N GLN A 51 -52.00 -24.75 4.02
CA GLN A 51 -51.57 -25.66 5.09
C GLN A 51 -52.44 -26.93 5.13
N LEU A 52 -52.53 -27.61 4.01
CA LEU A 52 -52.79 -29.04 4.00
C LEU A 52 -51.53 -29.64 3.38
N PHE A 53 -50.99 -30.72 3.94
CA PHE A 53 -49.79 -31.43 3.47
C PHE A 53 -48.43 -30.96 4.03
N SER A 54 -48.33 -30.78 5.35
CA SER A 54 -47.06 -31.00 6.05
C SER A 54 -47.33 -31.58 7.44
N ALA A 55 -47.99 -32.74 7.47
CA ALA A 55 -47.94 -33.65 8.60
C ALA A 55 -47.17 -34.88 8.14
N PRO A 56 -46.13 -35.33 8.87
CA PRO A 56 -45.52 -36.62 8.58
C PRO A 56 -46.59 -37.68 8.82
N VAL A 57 -47.06 -38.32 7.75
CA VAL A 57 -48.03 -39.42 7.85
C VAL A 57 -47.26 -40.63 8.39
N ASN A 58 -47.12 -40.69 9.71
CA ASN A 58 -46.68 -41.88 10.41
C ASN A 58 -47.80 -42.93 10.31
N LYS A 59 -47.76 -43.77 9.27
CA LYS A 59 -48.77 -44.82 8.98
C LYS A 59 -48.69 -46.05 9.90
N PHE A 60 -48.04 -45.97 11.07
CA PHE A 60 -47.86 -47.12 11.96
C PHE A 60 -48.36 -46.93 13.40
N THR A 61 -49.19 -45.92 13.68
CA THR A 61 -49.93 -45.86 14.95
C THR A 61 -51.43 -46.02 14.69
N ALA A 62 -51.83 -47.25 14.36
CA ALA A 62 -53.23 -47.63 14.33
C ALA A 62 -53.81 -47.49 15.75
N LYS A 63 -54.54 -46.39 16.00
CA LYS A 63 -55.43 -46.31 17.17
C LYS A 63 -56.41 -47.49 17.07
N TRP A 64 -56.37 -48.38 18.06
CA TRP A 64 -57.34 -49.45 18.23
C TRP A 64 -58.75 -48.83 18.29
N CYS A 65 -59.45 -48.87 17.16
CA CYS A 65 -60.88 -48.62 17.14
C CYS A 65 -61.58 -49.92 17.52
N PRO A 66 -62.60 -49.88 18.40
CA PRO A 66 -63.38 -51.06 18.70
C PRO A 66 -63.97 -51.64 17.40
N PRO A 67 -63.98 -52.97 17.23
CA PRO A 67 -64.49 -53.59 16.01
C PRO A 67 -65.94 -53.15 15.79
N SER A 68 -66.28 -52.87 14.53
CA SER A 68 -67.64 -52.46 14.17
C SER A 68 -68.66 -53.49 14.69
N PRO A 69 -69.89 -53.08 15.04
CA PRO A 69 -70.92 -53.99 15.59
C PRO A 69 -71.16 -55.23 14.72
N ASN A 70 -70.97 -55.10 13.40
CA ASN A 70 -71.08 -56.21 12.46
C ASN A 70 -69.89 -57.18 12.55
N LEU A 71 -68.66 -56.70 12.75
CA LEU A 71 -67.50 -57.56 12.97
C LEU A 71 -67.57 -58.29 14.32
N ALA A 72 -68.11 -57.64 15.36
CA ALA A 72 -68.37 -58.27 16.65
C ALA A 72 -69.43 -59.38 16.52
N ARG A 73 -70.51 -59.14 15.75
CA ARG A 73 -71.54 -60.15 15.46
C ARG A 73 -70.99 -61.33 14.66
N ILE A 74 -70.16 -61.08 13.63
CA ILE A 74 -69.52 -62.15 12.84
C ILE A 74 -68.56 -62.96 13.70
N ARG A 75 -67.77 -62.32 14.58
CA ARG A 75 -66.92 -63.04 15.54
C ARG A 75 -67.73 -63.88 16.53
N SER A 76 -68.80 -63.33 17.08
CA SER A 76 -69.73 -64.07 17.96
C SER A 76 -70.31 -65.30 17.28
N CYS A 77 -70.76 -65.20 16.02
CA CYS A 77 -71.28 -66.35 15.29
C CYS A 77 -70.20 -67.39 14.95
N LEU A 78 -68.95 -66.96 14.70
CA LEU A 78 -67.82 -67.87 14.46
C LEU A 78 -67.35 -68.55 15.74
N ASP A 79 -67.41 -67.85 16.87
CA ASP A 79 -67.08 -68.39 18.19
C ASP A 79 -68.18 -69.35 18.68
N GLU A 80 -69.46 -69.07 18.41
CA GLU A 80 -70.56 -70.03 18.60
C GLU A 80 -70.40 -71.29 17.74
N PHE A 81 -69.93 -71.14 16.50
CA PHE A 81 -69.61 -72.29 15.63
C PHE A 81 -68.38 -73.08 16.10
N ARG A 82 -67.43 -72.43 16.79
CA ARG A 82 -66.25 -73.09 17.39
C ARG A 82 -66.58 -73.81 18.70
N LEU A 83 -67.52 -73.29 19.47
CA LEU A 83 -67.96 -73.86 20.75
C LEU A 83 -69.05 -74.92 20.59
N GLN A 84 -69.67 -75.03 19.41
CA GLN A 84 -70.42 -76.22 19.02
C GLN A 84 -69.45 -77.37 18.78
N GLU A 85 -69.19 -78.15 19.83
CA GLU A 85 -68.69 -79.52 19.72
C GLU A 85 -69.67 -80.32 18.85
N THR A 86 -69.38 -80.38 17.55
CA THR A 86 -70.03 -81.32 16.65
C THR A 86 -69.70 -82.73 17.15
N PRO A 87 -70.71 -83.59 17.41
CA PRO A 87 -70.42 -84.98 17.72
C PRO A 87 -69.71 -85.58 16.50
N VAL A 88 -68.51 -86.11 16.73
CA VAL A 88 -67.71 -86.87 15.77
C VAL A 88 -68.58 -88.02 15.26
N ARG A 89 -69.21 -87.82 14.09
CA ARG A 89 -69.72 -88.94 13.31
C ARG A 89 -68.50 -89.60 12.67
N PRO A 90 -68.31 -90.91 12.82
CA PRO A 90 -67.24 -91.60 12.12
C PRO A 90 -67.45 -91.39 10.63
N SER A 91 -66.39 -90.92 9.95
CA SER A 91 -66.33 -90.85 8.50
C SER A 91 -66.48 -92.27 7.96
N ALA A 92 -67.70 -92.62 7.57
CA ALA A 92 -67.95 -93.80 6.76
C ALA A 92 -67.29 -93.55 5.40
N ALA A 93 -66.08 -94.09 5.23
CA ALA A 93 -65.49 -94.33 3.93
C ALA A 93 -66.44 -95.21 3.12
N LYS A 94 -67.25 -94.58 2.28
CA LYS A 94 -67.92 -95.21 1.14
C LYS A 94 -67.90 -94.24 -0.02
N ALA A 95 -66.75 -94.15 -0.68
CA ALA A 95 -66.76 -94.09 -2.13
C ALA A 95 -67.40 -95.40 -2.60
N SER A 96 -68.73 -95.40 -2.68
CA SER A 96 -69.47 -96.40 -3.42
C SER A 96 -69.24 -96.06 -4.88
N SER A 97 -68.35 -96.83 -5.51
CA SER A 97 -68.20 -96.83 -6.95
C SER A 97 -69.59 -96.93 -7.58
N MET A 98 -69.93 -95.91 -8.34
CA MET A 98 -71.19 -95.75 -9.05
C MET A 98 -71.04 -96.33 -10.47
N GLU A 99 -70.38 -97.48 -10.59
CA GLU A 99 -70.16 -98.20 -11.86
C GLU A 99 -70.92 -99.54 -11.95
N ASP A 100 -71.55 -100.01 -10.86
CA ASP A 100 -72.35 -101.25 -10.84
C ASP A 100 -73.87 -101.01 -10.82
N LEU A 101 -74.36 -100.14 -11.72
CA LEU A 101 -75.79 -100.03 -12.04
C LEU A 101 -76.11 -100.45 -13.48
N THR A 102 -75.37 -101.41 -14.04
CA THR A 102 -75.91 -102.27 -15.10
C THR A 102 -76.59 -103.48 -14.47
N PRO A 103 -77.90 -103.70 -14.68
CA PRO A 103 -78.56 -104.92 -14.23
C PRO A 103 -78.17 -106.08 -15.16
N THR A 104 -76.97 -106.62 -15.01
CA THR A 104 -76.53 -107.88 -15.65
C THR A 104 -76.61 -109.06 -14.70
N LYS A 105 -77.51 -109.02 -13.70
CA LYS A 105 -78.01 -110.27 -13.09
C LYS A 105 -79.07 -110.86 -14.00
N ARG A 106 -78.66 -111.78 -14.87
CA ARG A 106 -79.53 -112.84 -15.38
C ARG A 106 -80.21 -113.49 -14.18
N ILE A 107 -81.43 -113.07 -13.87
CA ILE A 107 -82.32 -113.83 -13.01
C ILE A 107 -82.56 -115.14 -13.77
N LYS A 108 -81.87 -116.19 -13.35
CA LYS A 108 -82.19 -117.57 -13.70
C LYS A 108 -83.60 -117.81 -13.15
N ILE A 109 -84.61 -117.55 -13.98
CA ILE A 109 -85.98 -117.94 -13.70
C ILE A 109 -85.99 -119.46 -13.76
N ASN A 110 -85.80 -120.07 -12.59
CA ASN A 110 -86.06 -121.49 -12.36
C ASN A 110 -87.58 -121.70 -12.46
N ARG A 111 -88.10 -121.77 -13.69
CA ARG A 111 -89.46 -122.24 -14.00
C ARG A 111 -89.41 -123.76 -14.16
N LYS A 112 -89.12 -124.46 -13.07
CA LYS A 112 -89.31 -125.91 -12.95
C LYS A 112 -89.67 -126.27 -11.50
N GLU A 113 -90.68 -125.61 -10.96
CA GLU A 113 -91.50 -126.19 -9.92
C GLU A 113 -92.94 -126.06 -10.41
N GLY A 114 -93.48 -127.18 -10.89
CA GLY A 114 -94.91 -127.30 -11.14
C GLY A 114 -95.59 -127.07 -9.81
N LEU A 115 -96.27 -125.92 -9.69
CA LEU A 115 -97.26 -125.72 -8.65
C LEU A 115 -98.21 -126.92 -8.72
N PRO A 116 -98.32 -127.75 -7.66
CA PRO A 116 -99.34 -128.76 -7.61
C PRO A 116 -100.66 -128.01 -7.66
N VAL A 117 -101.37 -128.14 -8.78
CA VAL A 117 -102.78 -127.81 -8.86
C VAL A 117 -103.45 -128.73 -7.86
N VAL A 118 -103.67 -128.20 -6.65
CA VAL A 118 -104.55 -128.80 -5.65
C VAL A 118 -105.92 -128.85 -6.32
N ARG A 119 -106.22 -129.98 -6.95
CA ARG A 119 -107.59 -130.35 -7.33
C ARG A 119 -108.33 -130.62 -6.03
N SER A 120 -109.03 -129.61 -5.54
CA SER A 120 -110.11 -129.80 -4.58
C SER A 120 -111.20 -130.65 -5.24
N PRO A 121 -111.53 -131.83 -4.68
CA PRO A 121 -112.64 -132.65 -5.15
C PRO A 121 -113.91 -132.16 -4.47
N GLY A 122 -114.78 -131.54 -5.24
CA GLY A 122 -116.10 -131.11 -4.82
C GLY A 122 -116.78 -130.48 -6.01
N GLU A 123 -117.99 -130.93 -6.33
CA GLU A 123 -118.81 -130.43 -7.42
C GLU A 123 -118.93 -128.91 -7.29
N HIS A 124 -118.09 -128.19 -8.04
CA HIS A 124 -118.17 -126.74 -8.12
C HIS A 124 -119.48 -126.41 -8.82
N VAL A 125 -120.44 -125.96 -8.03
CA VAL A 125 -121.67 -125.37 -8.52
C VAL A 125 -121.26 -124.23 -9.45
N PHE A 126 -121.84 -124.17 -10.66
CA PHE A 126 -121.54 -123.18 -11.71
C PHE A 126 -121.45 -121.72 -11.21
N THR A 127 -122.09 -121.43 -10.06
CA THR A 127 -122.05 -120.15 -9.35
C THR A 127 -120.70 -119.84 -8.67
N GLU A 128 -119.97 -120.82 -8.15
CA GLU A 128 -118.65 -120.66 -7.53
C GLU A 128 -117.57 -120.39 -8.57
N GLU A 129 -117.57 -121.09 -9.70
CA GLU A 129 -116.65 -120.83 -10.81
C GLU A 129 -116.88 -119.44 -11.42
N ALA A 130 -118.15 -119.03 -11.53
CA ALA A 130 -118.50 -117.68 -11.96
C ALA A 130 -118.05 -116.62 -10.96
N ALA A 131 -118.16 -116.88 -9.64
CA ALA A 131 -117.66 -115.99 -8.59
C ALA A 131 -116.13 -115.91 -8.57
N ALA A 132 -115.43 -117.05 -8.66
CA ALA A 132 -113.97 -117.12 -8.77
C ALA A 132 -113.47 -116.39 -10.02
N THR A 133 -114.13 -116.55 -11.16
CA THR A 133 -113.79 -115.81 -12.39
C THR A 133 -113.97 -114.30 -12.21
N LYS A 134 -115.03 -113.85 -11.53
CA LYS A 134 -115.23 -112.43 -11.20
C LYS A 134 -114.16 -111.92 -10.23
N ILE A 135 -113.79 -112.68 -9.21
CA ILE A 135 -112.72 -112.34 -8.25
C ILE A 135 -111.37 -112.28 -8.96
N CYS A 136 -111.01 -113.27 -9.78
CA CYS A 136 -109.78 -113.26 -10.57
C CYS A 136 -109.73 -112.07 -11.52
N ARG A 137 -110.83 -111.74 -12.22
CA ARG A 137 -110.91 -110.54 -13.06
C ARG A 137 -110.73 -109.26 -12.25
N PHE A 138 -111.36 -109.16 -11.09
CA PHE A 138 -111.20 -108.03 -10.19
C PHE A 138 -109.75 -107.90 -9.68
N MET A 139 -109.14 -108.99 -9.22
CA MET A 139 -107.75 -109.03 -8.76
C MET A 139 -106.78 -108.66 -9.87
N LEU A 140 -106.98 -109.15 -11.09
CA LEU A 140 -106.18 -108.78 -12.26
C LEU A 140 -106.32 -107.30 -12.59
N VAL A 141 -107.54 -106.75 -12.58
CA VAL A 141 -107.78 -105.32 -12.81
C VAL A 141 -107.20 -104.46 -11.69
N ALA A 142 -107.32 -104.88 -10.43
CA ALA A 142 -106.76 -104.19 -9.27
C ALA A 142 -105.22 -104.20 -9.30
N ALA A 143 -104.61 -105.35 -9.61
CA ALA A 143 -103.16 -105.48 -9.79
C ALA A 143 -102.66 -104.65 -10.98
N TRP A 144 -103.39 -104.63 -12.09
CA TRP A 144 -103.07 -103.79 -13.25
C TRP A 144 -103.19 -102.30 -12.92
N ARG A 145 -104.24 -101.88 -12.22
CA ARG A 145 -104.41 -100.49 -11.74
C ARG A 145 -103.29 -100.09 -10.79
N ARG A 146 -102.93 -100.93 -9.82
CA ARG A 146 -101.81 -100.69 -8.89
C ARG A 146 -100.49 -100.56 -9.64
N ARG A 147 -100.18 -101.48 -10.55
CA ARG A 147 -98.98 -101.41 -11.39
C ARG A 147 -98.96 -100.16 -12.26
N ARG A 148 -100.11 -99.73 -12.80
CA ARG A 148 -100.22 -98.48 -13.57
C ARG A 148 -99.96 -97.25 -12.69
N GLU A 149 -100.43 -97.24 -11.45
CA GLU A 149 -100.13 -96.18 -10.49
C GLU A 149 -98.65 -96.17 -10.12
N ASP A 150 -98.05 -97.34 -9.85
CA ASP A 150 -96.63 -97.48 -9.56
C ASP A 150 -95.78 -96.97 -10.74
N VAL A 151 -96.13 -97.34 -11.97
CA VAL A 151 -95.46 -96.83 -13.18
C VAL A 151 -95.64 -95.32 -13.32
N ARG A 152 -96.82 -94.77 -13.01
CA ARG A 152 -97.05 -93.33 -13.03
C ARG A 152 -96.22 -92.62 -11.96
N CYS A 153 -96.13 -93.18 -10.76
CA CYS A 153 -95.33 -92.66 -9.65
C CYS A 153 -93.83 -92.69 -10.02
N LEU A 154 -93.32 -93.82 -10.52
CA LEU A 154 -91.94 -93.95 -10.99
C LEU A 154 -91.63 -92.98 -12.12
N ARG A 155 -92.55 -92.78 -13.07
CA ARG A 155 -92.38 -91.79 -14.14
C ARG A 155 -92.27 -90.37 -13.60
N LYS A 156 -93.14 -89.95 -12.66
CA LYS A 156 -93.04 -88.64 -12.01
C LYS A 156 -91.74 -88.49 -11.23
N THR A 157 -91.30 -89.54 -10.52
CA THR A 157 -90.02 -89.54 -9.81
C THR A 157 -88.84 -89.41 -10.78
N LEU A 158 -88.87 -90.10 -11.92
CA LEU A 158 -87.84 -89.96 -12.95
C LEU A 158 -87.84 -88.55 -13.56
N GLU A 159 -89.01 -87.98 -13.88
CA GLU A 159 -89.15 -86.61 -14.40
C GLU A 159 -88.57 -85.59 -13.40
N THR A 160 -88.89 -85.70 -12.12
CA THR A 160 -88.30 -84.83 -11.07
C THR A 160 -86.79 -85.02 -10.94
N GLN A 161 -86.27 -86.25 -11.01
CA GLN A 161 -84.84 -86.52 -11.00
C GLN A 161 -84.13 -85.92 -12.23
N VAL A 162 -84.72 -86.02 -13.42
CA VAL A 162 -84.20 -85.41 -14.65
C VAL A 162 -84.16 -83.89 -14.49
N LEU A 163 -85.22 -83.26 -13.98
CA LEU A 163 -85.25 -81.82 -13.70
C LEU A 163 -84.16 -81.40 -12.70
N TYR A 164 -83.95 -82.16 -11.62
CA TYR A 164 -82.86 -81.89 -10.67
C TYR A 164 -81.49 -82.06 -11.32
N SER A 165 -81.30 -83.07 -12.17
CA SER A 165 -80.04 -83.28 -12.92
C SER A 165 -79.75 -82.15 -13.91
N GLU A 166 -80.78 -81.59 -14.55
CA GLU A 166 -80.67 -80.44 -15.44
C GLU A 166 -80.30 -79.17 -14.66
N ARG A 167 -80.99 -78.93 -13.53
CA ARG A 167 -80.65 -77.82 -12.64
C ARG A 167 -79.21 -77.90 -12.15
N LEU A 168 -78.75 -79.09 -11.74
CA LEU A 168 -77.35 -79.31 -11.34
C LEU A 168 -76.38 -79.06 -12.50
N ARG A 169 -76.68 -79.52 -13.72
CA ARG A 169 -75.87 -79.24 -14.91
C ARG A 169 -75.75 -77.73 -15.19
N ILE A 170 -76.84 -76.98 -15.05
CA ILE A 170 -76.84 -75.52 -15.20
C ILE A 170 -75.98 -74.87 -14.10
N GLN A 171 -76.16 -75.26 -12.84
CA GLN A 171 -75.37 -74.75 -11.71
C GLN A 171 -73.87 -75.03 -11.89
N ILE A 172 -73.50 -76.25 -12.28
CA ILE A 172 -72.10 -76.62 -12.56
C ILE A 172 -71.55 -75.77 -13.71
N SER A 173 -72.32 -75.55 -14.77
CA SER A 173 -71.89 -74.73 -15.90
C SER A 173 -71.68 -73.26 -15.52
N ALA A 174 -72.57 -72.70 -14.69
CA ALA A 174 -72.44 -71.34 -14.17
C ALA A 174 -71.20 -71.20 -13.26
N LEU A 175 -70.97 -72.17 -12.37
CA LEU A 175 -69.77 -72.19 -11.51
C LEU A 175 -68.48 -72.32 -12.32
N LYS A 176 -68.46 -73.16 -13.36
CA LYS A 176 -67.32 -73.26 -14.29
C LYS A 176 -67.05 -71.91 -14.99
N SER A 177 -68.08 -71.27 -15.54
CA SER A 177 -67.94 -69.97 -16.19
C SER A 177 -67.43 -68.89 -15.22
N LEU A 178 -67.88 -68.90 -13.97
CA LEU A 178 -67.39 -67.98 -12.94
C LEU A 178 -65.91 -68.24 -12.63
N LEU A 179 -65.54 -69.50 -12.45
CA LEU A 179 -64.17 -69.92 -12.22
C LEU A 179 -63.24 -69.53 -13.39
N ASP A 180 -63.68 -69.72 -14.63
CA ASP A 180 -62.93 -69.33 -15.83
C ASP A 180 -62.76 -67.80 -15.93
N SER A 181 -63.80 -67.04 -15.59
CA SER A 181 -63.74 -65.57 -15.48
C SER A 181 -62.72 -65.16 -14.41
N ASP A 182 -62.76 -65.74 -13.22
CA ASP A 182 -61.86 -65.37 -12.14
C ASP A 182 -60.41 -65.81 -12.44
N ASN A 183 -60.21 -66.96 -13.08
CA ASN A 183 -58.91 -67.37 -13.61
C ASN A 183 -58.37 -66.38 -14.66
N SER A 184 -59.24 -65.81 -15.51
CA SER A 184 -58.82 -64.76 -16.45
C SER A 184 -58.37 -63.49 -15.74
N LYS A 185 -59.08 -63.07 -14.68
CA LYS A 185 -58.73 -61.90 -13.85
C LYS A 185 -57.42 -62.13 -13.11
N VAL A 186 -57.21 -63.31 -12.53
CA VAL A 186 -55.94 -63.67 -11.86
C VAL A 186 -54.78 -63.60 -12.85
N ARG A 187 -54.93 -64.14 -14.08
CA ARG A 187 -53.89 -64.04 -15.11
C ARG A 187 -53.58 -62.58 -15.48
N MET A 188 -54.59 -61.72 -15.59
CA MET A 188 -54.37 -60.29 -15.84
C MET A 188 -53.66 -59.61 -14.67
N ALA A 189 -54.06 -59.89 -13.43
CA ALA A 189 -53.40 -59.37 -12.24
C ALA A 189 -51.94 -59.83 -12.13
N MET A 190 -51.63 -61.07 -12.51
CA MET A 190 -50.26 -61.58 -12.55
C MET A 190 -49.40 -60.83 -13.57
N ARG A 191 -49.91 -60.60 -14.79
CA ARG A 191 -49.20 -59.82 -15.82
C ARG A 191 -48.97 -58.38 -15.38
N GLU A 192 -49.96 -57.76 -14.74
CA GLU A 192 -49.83 -56.40 -14.23
C GLU A 192 -48.82 -56.32 -13.08
N LEU A 193 -48.78 -57.32 -12.21
CA LEU A 193 -47.78 -57.44 -11.16
C LEU A 193 -46.36 -57.62 -11.73
N GLU A 194 -46.19 -58.40 -12.80
CA GLU A 194 -44.92 -58.53 -13.52
C GLU A 194 -44.50 -57.20 -14.17
N ARG A 195 -45.44 -56.49 -14.80
CA ARG A 195 -45.21 -55.15 -15.37
C ARG A 195 -44.77 -54.15 -14.30
N LEU A 196 -45.43 -54.13 -13.14
CA LEU A 196 -45.08 -53.26 -12.02
C LEU A 196 -43.72 -53.64 -11.40
N LYS A 197 -43.40 -54.93 -11.31
CA LYS A 197 -42.06 -55.39 -10.89
C LYS A 197 -40.99 -54.90 -11.84
N GLN A 198 -41.22 -54.95 -13.16
CA GLN A 198 -40.26 -54.44 -14.13
C GLN A 198 -40.08 -52.92 -13.98
N LEU A 199 -41.17 -52.17 -13.88
CA LEU A 199 -41.11 -50.72 -13.66
C LEU A 199 -40.35 -50.34 -12.38
N LEU A 200 -40.52 -51.12 -11.30
CA LEU A 200 -39.80 -50.90 -10.05
C LEU A 200 -38.28 -51.10 -10.25
N ARG A 201 -37.86 -52.15 -10.96
CA ARG A 201 -36.45 -52.38 -11.31
C ARG A 201 -35.89 -51.26 -12.18
N ASP A 202 -36.63 -50.81 -13.18
CA ASP A 202 -36.22 -49.71 -14.06
C ASP A 202 -36.01 -48.42 -13.24
N LYS A 203 -36.88 -48.16 -12.25
CA LYS A 203 -36.74 -47.02 -11.33
C LYS A 203 -35.59 -47.16 -10.35
N GLU A 204 -35.27 -48.37 -9.88
CA GLU A 204 -34.07 -48.60 -9.07
C GLU A 204 -32.78 -48.36 -9.87
N LEU A 205 -32.76 -48.75 -11.15
CA LEU A 205 -31.64 -48.47 -12.05
C LEU A 205 -31.50 -46.96 -12.33
N GLU A 206 -32.60 -46.26 -12.64
CA GLU A 206 -32.60 -44.80 -12.82
C GLU A 206 -32.10 -44.09 -11.56
N LYS A 207 -32.58 -44.50 -10.38
CA LYS A 207 -32.11 -43.96 -9.10
C LYS A 207 -30.61 -44.17 -8.92
N ALA A 208 -30.08 -45.36 -9.22
CA ALA A 208 -28.66 -45.65 -9.11
C ALA A 208 -27.81 -44.82 -10.08
N VAL A 209 -28.31 -44.50 -11.28
CA VAL A 209 -27.65 -43.58 -12.22
C VAL A 209 -27.64 -42.17 -11.66
N LEU A 210 -28.79 -41.66 -11.20
CA LEU A 210 -28.90 -40.32 -10.61
C LEU A 210 -28.02 -40.15 -9.37
N GLU A 211 -27.88 -41.19 -8.53
CA GLU A 211 -26.98 -41.15 -7.37
C GLU A 211 -25.51 -41.04 -7.80
N ARG A 212 -25.10 -41.73 -8.87
CA ARG A 212 -23.74 -41.61 -9.43
C ARG A 212 -23.49 -40.23 -10.05
N GLU A 213 -24.44 -39.72 -10.83
CA GLU A 213 -24.33 -38.38 -11.42
C GLU A 213 -24.32 -37.29 -10.34
N LYS A 214 -25.13 -37.45 -9.28
CA LYS A 214 -25.12 -36.56 -8.13
C LYS A 214 -23.74 -36.53 -7.47
N LEU A 215 -23.15 -37.69 -7.18
CA LEU A 215 -21.81 -37.77 -6.57
C LEU A 215 -20.75 -37.13 -7.48
N ALA A 216 -20.80 -37.39 -8.79
CA ALA A 216 -19.88 -36.78 -9.75
C ALA A 216 -20.01 -35.24 -9.77
N LEU A 217 -21.24 -34.71 -9.70
CA LEU A 217 -21.47 -33.27 -9.62
C LEU A 217 -21.02 -32.68 -8.27
N GLU A 218 -21.17 -33.40 -7.16
CA GLU A 218 -20.64 -33.00 -5.86
C GLU A 218 -19.10 -32.91 -5.92
N ASP A 219 -18.42 -33.88 -6.53
CA ASP A 219 -16.97 -33.86 -6.75
C ASP A 219 -16.53 -32.68 -7.64
N ASP A 220 -17.26 -32.40 -8.72
CA ASP A 220 -16.99 -31.27 -9.62
C ASP A 220 -17.16 -29.91 -8.91
N VAL A 221 -18.18 -29.79 -8.04
CA VAL A 221 -18.41 -28.59 -7.22
C VAL A 221 -17.27 -28.40 -6.23
N CYS A 222 -16.88 -29.45 -5.49
CA CYS A 222 -15.72 -29.38 -4.59
C CYS A 222 -14.44 -28.96 -5.33
N ALA A 223 -14.17 -29.55 -6.50
CA ALA A 223 -13.02 -29.18 -7.32
C ALA A 223 -13.10 -27.73 -7.84
N ALA A 224 -14.29 -27.21 -8.11
CA ALA A 224 -14.48 -25.81 -8.50
C ALA A 224 -14.26 -24.84 -7.32
N GLU A 225 -14.71 -25.20 -6.12
CA GLU A 225 -14.49 -24.44 -4.88
C GLU A 225 -13.00 -24.38 -4.51
N ASP A 226 -12.27 -25.48 -4.67
CA ASP A 226 -10.82 -25.52 -4.46
C ASP A 226 -10.10 -24.58 -5.43
N ARG A 227 -10.40 -24.67 -6.74
CA ARG A 227 -9.84 -23.76 -7.75
C ARG A 227 -10.17 -22.29 -7.47
N ALA A 228 -11.40 -21.99 -7.04
CA ALA A 228 -11.80 -20.64 -6.67
C ALA A 228 -11.03 -20.14 -5.44
N SER A 229 -10.80 -21.02 -4.46
CA SER A 229 -10.01 -20.71 -3.26
C SER A 229 -8.54 -20.45 -3.60
N GLU A 230 -7.93 -21.27 -4.45
CA GLU A 230 -6.58 -21.07 -4.97
C GLU A 230 -6.45 -19.73 -5.70
N MET A 231 -7.38 -19.41 -6.60
CA MET A 231 -7.40 -18.12 -7.29
C MET A 231 -7.54 -16.96 -6.30
N SER A 232 -8.43 -17.06 -5.30
CA SER A 232 -8.61 -16.03 -4.26
C SER A 232 -7.36 -15.82 -3.42
N ILE A 233 -6.64 -16.89 -3.07
CA ILE A 233 -5.34 -16.82 -2.40
C ILE A 233 -4.31 -16.15 -3.31
N GLY A 234 -4.23 -16.55 -4.58
CA GLY A 234 -3.35 -15.95 -5.58
C GLY A 234 -3.58 -14.44 -5.73
N TRP A 235 -4.84 -14.01 -5.88
CA TRP A 235 -5.20 -12.59 -5.95
C TRP A 235 -4.79 -11.81 -4.69
N ARG A 236 -5.00 -12.39 -3.49
CA ARG A 236 -4.57 -11.76 -2.23
C ARG A 236 -3.05 -11.65 -2.15
N ASN A 237 -2.32 -12.67 -2.57
CA ASN A 237 -0.86 -12.65 -2.58
C ASN A 237 -0.33 -11.58 -3.55
N CYS A 238 -0.81 -11.55 -4.79
CA CYS A 238 -0.44 -10.51 -5.76
C CYS A 238 -0.76 -9.11 -5.25
N ARG A 239 -1.90 -8.92 -4.57
CA ARG A 239 -2.23 -7.63 -3.93
C ARG A 239 -1.23 -7.27 -2.83
N ASN A 240 -0.90 -8.20 -1.95
CA ASN A 240 0.07 -7.96 -0.88
C ASN A 240 1.46 -7.64 -1.44
N GLU A 241 1.88 -8.31 -2.51
CA GLU A 241 3.13 -8.00 -3.22
C GLU A 241 3.10 -6.59 -3.82
N LEU A 242 2.01 -6.20 -4.47
CA LEU A 242 1.85 -4.84 -5.01
C LEU A 242 1.85 -3.77 -3.92
N ASP A 243 1.16 -4.02 -2.81
CA ASP A 243 1.16 -3.10 -1.67
C ASP A 243 2.55 -3.02 -1.02
N GLY A 244 3.30 -4.12 -0.97
CA GLY A 244 4.70 -4.16 -0.55
C GLY A 244 5.62 -3.35 -1.47
N VAL A 245 5.49 -3.50 -2.80
CA VAL A 245 6.24 -2.71 -3.79
C VAL A 245 5.90 -1.21 -3.68
N ARG A 246 4.63 -0.87 -3.48
CA ARG A 246 4.21 0.53 -3.26
C ARG A 246 4.81 1.13 -1.99
N ALA A 247 4.81 0.37 -0.89
CA ALA A 247 5.43 0.80 0.35
C ALA A 247 6.94 1.02 0.17
N ALA A 248 7.63 0.10 -0.51
CA ALA A 248 9.06 0.25 -0.82
C ALA A 248 9.34 1.47 -1.72
N ALA A 249 8.51 1.69 -2.74
CA ALA A 249 8.61 2.86 -3.62
C ALA A 249 8.44 4.17 -2.84
N ALA A 250 7.45 4.25 -1.94
CA ALA A 250 7.23 5.42 -1.08
C ALA A 250 8.44 5.69 -0.16
N VAL A 251 9.07 4.66 0.39
CA VAL A 251 10.31 4.80 1.19
C VAL A 251 11.46 5.32 0.33
N CYS A 252 11.63 4.79 -0.88
CA CYS A 252 12.66 5.27 -1.81
C CYS A 252 12.42 6.72 -2.25
N GLU A 253 11.19 7.11 -2.54
CA GLU A 253 10.82 8.49 -2.86
C GLU A 253 11.12 9.44 -1.70
N HIS A 254 10.79 9.03 -0.47
CA HIS A 254 11.11 9.80 0.73
C HIS A 254 12.62 9.96 0.92
N ALA A 255 13.39 8.88 0.76
CA ALA A 255 14.85 8.93 0.82
C ALA A 255 15.43 9.86 -0.25
N LEU A 256 14.95 9.78 -1.49
CA LEU A 256 15.34 10.70 -2.56
C LEU A 256 14.99 12.16 -2.26
N ALA A 257 13.84 12.41 -1.60
CA ALA A 257 13.46 13.75 -1.17
C ALA A 257 14.42 14.29 -0.10
N LEU A 258 14.83 13.46 0.86
CA LEU A 258 15.82 13.82 1.88
C LEU A 258 17.19 14.11 1.25
N GLU A 259 17.65 13.28 0.31
CA GLU A 259 18.90 13.52 -0.41
C GLU A 259 18.85 14.83 -1.21
N ARG A 260 17.72 15.13 -1.88
CA ARG A 260 17.52 16.40 -2.58
C ARG A 260 17.53 17.60 -1.63
N ALA A 261 16.91 17.47 -0.47
CA ALA A 261 16.92 18.52 0.55
C ALA A 261 18.34 18.75 1.10
N ALA A 262 19.05 17.69 1.46
CA ALA A 262 20.44 17.77 1.90
C ALA A 262 21.34 18.40 0.83
N HIS A 263 21.15 18.04 -0.45
CA HIS A 263 21.88 18.66 -1.55
C HIS A 263 21.58 20.16 -1.67
N ALA A 264 20.31 20.57 -1.57
CA ALA A 264 19.92 21.98 -1.57
C ALA A 264 20.56 22.75 -0.40
N ASP A 265 20.61 22.16 0.80
CA ASP A 265 21.27 22.75 1.97
C ASP A 265 22.78 22.91 1.74
N THR A 266 23.43 21.94 1.10
CA THR A 266 24.86 22.06 0.74
C THR A 266 25.12 23.14 -0.28
N LEU A 267 24.22 23.33 -1.26
CA LEU A 267 24.32 24.42 -2.23
C LEU A 267 24.12 25.77 -1.54
N ALA A 268 23.12 25.90 -0.67
CA ALA A 268 22.90 27.13 0.10
C ALA A 268 24.10 27.45 1.01
N ALA A 269 24.70 26.44 1.66
CA ALA A 269 25.90 26.64 2.47
C ALA A 269 27.10 27.09 1.62
N ARG A 270 27.27 26.52 0.42
CA ARG A 270 28.28 26.93 -0.55
C ARG A 270 28.07 28.38 -1.00
N ASP A 271 26.85 28.75 -1.37
CA ASP A 271 26.52 30.10 -1.84
C ASP A 271 26.77 31.13 -0.72
N ASN A 272 26.36 30.84 0.52
CA ASN A 272 26.70 31.66 1.69
C ASN A 272 28.21 31.79 1.91
N ALA A 273 29.00 30.74 1.63
CA ALA A 273 30.45 30.80 1.74
C ALA A 273 31.06 31.70 0.65
N TYR A 274 30.53 31.66 -0.57
CA TYR A 274 30.92 32.59 -1.65
C TYR A 274 30.55 34.04 -1.32
N ASP A 275 29.35 34.29 -0.79
CA ASP A 275 28.96 35.64 -0.38
C ASP A 275 29.91 36.19 0.70
N ARG A 276 30.30 35.35 1.67
CA ARG A 276 31.30 35.72 2.68
C ARG A 276 32.67 35.99 2.07
N LEU A 277 33.10 35.17 1.12
CA LEU A 277 34.37 35.40 0.41
C LEU A 277 34.34 36.73 -0.34
N ALA A 278 33.25 37.04 -1.06
CA ALA A 278 33.09 38.31 -1.74
C ALA A 278 33.18 39.50 -0.77
N THR A 279 32.53 39.42 0.40
CA THR A 279 32.67 40.47 1.43
C THR A 279 34.10 40.62 1.95
N LEU A 280 34.82 39.51 2.13
CA LEU A 280 36.22 39.56 2.57
C LEU A 280 37.15 40.08 1.48
N GLU A 281 36.86 39.79 0.21
CA GLU A 281 37.59 40.36 -0.93
C GLU A 281 37.37 41.88 -1.02
N ASP A 282 36.14 42.36 -0.81
CA ASP A 282 35.82 43.79 -0.74
C ASP A 282 36.53 44.48 0.44
N ASP A 283 36.51 43.86 1.63
CA ASP A 283 37.21 44.38 2.81
C ASP A 283 38.73 44.41 2.59
N LEU A 284 39.29 43.39 1.95
CA LEU A 284 40.71 43.32 1.60
C LEU A 284 41.07 44.43 0.60
N ALA A 285 40.26 44.66 -0.43
CA ALA A 285 40.45 45.77 -1.36
C ALA A 285 40.41 47.14 -0.66
N GLN A 286 39.50 47.34 0.30
CA GLN A 286 39.46 48.56 1.13
C GLN A 286 40.74 48.71 1.97
N HIS A 287 41.23 47.63 2.57
CA HIS A 287 42.47 47.66 3.35
C HIS A 287 43.70 47.92 2.47
N GLU A 288 43.75 47.37 1.26
CA GLU A 288 44.80 47.67 0.27
C GLU A 288 44.79 49.15 -0.13
N GLU A 289 43.61 49.75 -0.33
CA GLU A 289 43.48 51.18 -0.61
C GLU A 289 43.96 52.04 0.57
N LEU A 290 43.55 51.69 1.80
CA LEU A 290 44.00 52.36 3.03
C LEU A 290 45.52 52.24 3.23
N LEU A 291 46.10 51.07 2.92
CA LEU A 291 47.55 50.88 2.96
C LEU A 291 48.24 51.74 1.91
N ALA A 292 47.75 51.76 0.67
CA ALA A 292 48.30 52.59 -0.39
C ALA A 292 48.22 54.09 -0.04
N SER A 293 47.12 54.55 0.59
CA SER A 293 47.01 55.93 1.07
C SER A 293 48.00 56.22 2.20
N ALA A 294 48.13 55.33 3.17
CA ALA A 294 49.08 55.49 4.27
C ALA A 294 50.54 55.48 3.76
N GLU A 295 50.87 54.61 2.80
CA GLU A 295 52.18 54.60 2.14
C GLU A 295 52.45 55.90 1.38
N ALA A 296 51.44 56.45 0.70
CA ALA A 296 51.55 57.75 0.04
C ALA A 296 51.76 58.91 1.03
N GLU A 297 51.06 58.90 2.17
CA GLU A 297 51.26 59.85 3.27
C GLU A 297 52.66 59.73 3.87
N VAL A 298 53.12 58.51 4.16
CA VAL A 298 54.49 58.27 4.64
C VAL A 298 55.52 58.76 3.62
N ALA A 299 55.30 58.53 2.32
CA ALA A 299 56.17 59.05 1.27
C ALA A 299 56.15 60.59 1.19
N ALA A 300 55.00 61.23 1.39
CA ALA A 300 54.88 62.69 1.46
C ALA A 300 55.63 63.25 2.68
N LEU A 301 55.40 62.67 3.87
CA LEU A 301 56.11 63.04 5.09
C LEU A 301 57.62 62.84 4.94
N ARG A 302 58.08 61.75 4.31
CA ARG A 302 59.51 61.56 3.99
C ARG A 302 60.06 62.67 3.10
N ARG A 303 59.34 63.07 2.05
CA ARG A 303 59.74 64.19 1.20
C ARG A 303 59.78 65.51 1.97
N GLU A 304 58.82 65.75 2.86
CA GLU A 304 58.82 66.93 3.74
C GLU A 304 59.99 66.91 4.72
N THR A 305 60.27 65.77 5.37
CA THR A 305 61.43 65.64 6.26
C THR A 305 62.74 65.84 5.50
N ASP A 306 62.86 65.31 4.27
CA ASP A 306 64.04 65.52 3.43
C ASP A 306 64.18 66.99 3.02
N ALA A 307 63.08 67.67 2.68
CA ALA A 307 63.09 69.09 2.36
C ALA A 307 63.48 69.94 3.59
N LYS A 308 62.91 69.64 4.77
CA LYS A 308 63.26 70.29 6.03
C LYS A 308 64.71 70.03 6.43
N GLN A 309 65.21 68.82 6.18
CA GLN A 309 66.60 68.48 6.40
C GLN A 309 67.53 69.29 5.49
N ARG A 310 67.20 69.45 4.20
CA ARG A 310 67.93 70.34 3.27
C ARG A 310 67.87 71.80 3.70
N GLU A 311 66.70 72.31 4.13
CA GLU A 311 66.57 73.66 4.67
C GLU A 311 67.44 73.86 5.92
N LEU A 312 67.49 72.87 6.81
CA LEU A 312 68.38 72.87 7.99
C LEU A 312 69.85 72.87 7.59
N GLU A 313 70.24 72.05 6.61
CA GLU A 313 71.60 72.03 6.07
C GLU A 313 71.97 73.39 5.47
N GLU A 314 71.15 73.95 4.58
CA GLU A 314 71.36 75.29 3.99
C GLU A 314 71.46 76.40 5.06
N THR A 315 70.57 76.38 6.07
CA THR A 315 70.61 77.38 7.14
C THR A 315 71.82 77.20 8.06
N SER A 316 72.26 75.97 8.30
CA SER A 316 73.48 75.67 9.03
C SER A 316 74.73 76.12 8.27
N GLU A 317 74.77 75.92 6.95
CA GLU A 317 75.83 76.41 6.07
C GLU A 317 75.87 77.94 6.03
N ARG A 318 74.72 78.61 5.90
CA ARG A 318 74.62 80.08 6.00
C ARG A 318 75.09 80.59 7.35
N LEU A 319 74.72 79.91 8.44
CA LEU A 319 75.19 80.26 9.78
C LEU A 319 76.71 80.09 9.89
N ALA A 320 77.28 79.02 9.34
CA ALA A 320 78.72 78.81 9.32
C ALA A 320 79.45 79.91 8.50
N GLN A 321 78.92 80.28 7.34
CA GLN A 321 79.43 81.38 6.52
C GLN A 321 79.35 82.72 7.26
N GLU A 322 78.24 83.01 7.94
CA GLU A 322 78.07 84.20 8.79
C GLU A 322 79.04 84.21 9.98
N GLN A 323 79.23 83.08 10.66
CA GLN A 323 80.20 82.94 11.74
C GLN A 323 81.62 83.15 11.22
N GLU A 324 81.96 82.61 10.04
CA GLU A 324 83.26 82.83 9.42
C GLU A 324 83.45 84.31 9.04
N ALA A 325 82.46 84.95 8.43
CA ALA A 325 82.46 86.37 8.10
C ALA A 325 82.62 87.25 9.36
N ARG A 326 81.88 86.96 10.43
CA ARG A 326 82.04 87.62 11.74
C ARG A 326 83.42 87.41 12.33
N SER A 327 83.99 86.21 12.21
CA SER A 327 85.35 85.93 12.68
C SER A 327 86.39 86.72 11.89
N ARG A 328 86.23 86.85 10.56
CA ARG A 328 87.07 87.69 9.70
C ARG A 328 86.93 89.17 10.08
N CYS A 329 85.71 89.67 10.18
CA CYS A 329 85.44 91.05 10.60
C CYS A 329 85.96 91.34 12.01
N SER A 330 85.88 90.40 12.95
CA SER A 330 86.44 90.52 14.30
C SER A 330 87.96 90.59 14.27
N ARG A 331 88.63 89.77 13.45
CA ARG A 331 90.08 89.84 13.23
C ARG A 331 90.49 91.17 12.59
N GLU A 332 89.72 91.66 11.62
CA GLU A 332 89.96 92.96 10.98
C GLU A 332 89.75 94.11 11.97
N CYS A 333 88.70 94.10 12.78
CA CYS A 333 88.47 95.07 13.86
C CYS A 333 89.57 95.02 14.92
N ALA A 334 90.07 93.84 15.28
CA ALA A 334 91.19 93.67 16.20
C ALA A 334 92.50 94.22 15.59
N SER A 335 92.75 93.95 14.30
CA SER A 335 93.89 94.51 13.56
C SER A 335 93.83 96.03 13.46
N LEU A 336 92.65 96.58 13.12
CA LEU A 336 92.42 98.02 13.08
C LEU A 336 92.56 98.65 14.47
N SER A 337 92.03 98.02 15.52
CA SER A 337 92.20 98.49 16.91
C SER A 337 93.67 98.45 17.35
N ALA A 338 94.43 97.42 16.95
CA ALA A 338 95.87 97.37 17.18
C ALA A 338 96.61 98.51 16.44
N ARG A 339 96.25 98.79 15.18
CA ARG A 339 96.81 99.93 14.43
C ARG A 339 96.45 101.28 15.05
N VAL A 340 95.20 101.47 15.49
CA VAL A 340 94.75 102.71 16.14
C VAL A 340 95.44 102.90 17.50
N SER A 341 95.58 101.84 18.30
CA SER A 341 96.29 101.91 19.58
C SER A 341 97.80 102.15 19.41
N LEU A 342 98.43 101.62 18.35
CA LEU A 342 99.81 101.94 17.98
C LEU A 342 99.93 103.43 17.60
N ALA A 343 99.08 103.93 16.70
CA ALA A 343 99.05 105.34 16.32
C ALA A 343 98.73 106.28 17.51
N ALA A 344 97.89 105.84 18.45
CA ALA A 344 97.61 106.56 19.71
C ALA A 344 98.85 106.61 20.62
N ARG A 345 99.65 105.54 20.67
CA ARG A 345 100.94 105.53 21.38
C ARG A 345 101.98 106.40 20.70
N GLU A 346 102.06 106.38 19.37
CA GLU A 346 102.95 107.24 18.59
C GLU A 346 102.60 108.73 18.76
N THR A 347 101.31 109.09 18.71
CA THR A 347 100.86 110.46 19.00
C THR A 347 101.07 110.86 20.46
N GLY A 348 100.97 109.91 21.40
CA GLY A 348 101.35 110.11 22.80
C GLY A 348 102.84 110.37 22.98
N ALA A 349 103.70 109.59 22.32
CA ALA A 349 105.15 109.75 22.34
C ALA A 349 105.58 111.07 21.71
N LEU A 350 105.04 111.43 20.54
CA LEU A 350 105.31 112.71 19.88
C LEU A 350 104.84 113.91 20.71
N ARG A 351 103.75 113.79 21.49
CA ARG A 351 103.32 114.83 22.44
C ARG A 351 104.28 114.96 23.61
N ALA A 352 104.75 113.83 24.16
CA ALA A 352 105.74 113.83 25.24
C ALA A 352 107.07 114.46 24.79
N GLU A 353 107.56 114.13 23.59
CA GLU A 353 108.75 114.76 23.00
C GLU A 353 108.54 116.26 22.75
N LEU A 354 107.36 116.68 22.30
CA LEU A 354 107.02 118.11 22.16
C LEU A 354 107.01 118.85 23.50
N ASP A 355 106.53 118.21 24.56
CA ASP A 355 106.51 118.80 25.90
C ASP A 355 107.92 118.83 26.52
N GLU A 356 108.76 117.83 26.25
CA GLU A 356 110.20 117.84 26.59
C GLU A 356 110.94 118.98 25.88
N LEU A 357 110.76 119.14 24.58
CA LEU A 357 111.35 120.24 23.81
C LEU A 357 110.85 121.61 24.28
N ARG A 358 109.59 121.73 24.71
CA ARG A 358 109.05 122.94 25.32
C ARG A 358 109.66 123.22 26.69
N ALA A 359 109.87 122.19 27.51
CA ALA A 359 110.54 122.32 28.81
C ALA A 359 112.01 122.72 28.64
N GLU A 360 112.71 122.16 27.65
CA GLU A 360 114.07 122.56 27.30
C GLU A 360 114.14 124.00 26.79
N LEU A 361 113.20 124.42 25.95
CA LEU A 361 113.10 125.82 25.51
C LEU A 361 112.83 126.76 26.68
N LEU A 362 111.96 126.39 27.62
CA LEU A 362 111.72 127.18 28.84
C LEU A 362 112.96 127.25 29.74
N ARG A 363 113.69 126.13 29.90
CA ARG A 363 114.94 126.08 30.64
C ARG A 363 116.01 126.97 30.01
N MET A 364 116.24 126.85 28.71
CA MET A 364 117.17 127.70 27.95
C MET A 364 116.78 129.18 28.01
N ARG A 365 115.46 129.47 28.01
CA ARG A 365 114.93 130.83 28.16
C ARG A 365 115.19 131.38 29.56
N HIS A 366 115.05 130.56 30.61
CA HIS A 366 115.38 130.91 31.99
C HIS A 366 116.90 131.10 32.17
N GLU A 367 117.74 130.24 31.60
CA GLU A 367 119.21 130.40 31.62
C GLU A 367 119.66 131.67 30.87
N LEU A 368 118.99 132.03 29.77
CA LEU A 368 119.20 133.31 29.08
C LEU A 368 118.72 134.52 29.88
N GLN A 369 117.67 134.37 30.69
CA GLN A 369 117.19 135.41 31.60
C GLN A 369 118.14 135.58 32.78
N LEU A 370 118.61 134.48 33.36
CA LEU A 370 119.57 134.48 34.47
C LEU A 370 120.92 135.06 34.06
N THR A 371 121.38 134.76 32.83
CA THR A 371 122.61 135.37 32.28
C THR A 371 122.41 136.85 31.96
N ARG A 372 121.22 137.29 31.52
CA ARG A 372 120.88 138.72 31.39
C ARG A 372 120.84 139.43 32.74
N GLU A 373 120.23 138.82 33.74
CA GLU A 373 120.11 139.38 35.09
C GLU A 373 121.47 139.42 35.79
N GLN A 374 122.36 138.45 35.58
CA GLN A 374 123.76 138.51 36.05
C GLN A 374 124.60 139.59 35.35
N LEU A 375 124.21 139.99 34.14
CA LEU A 375 124.85 141.06 33.37
C LEU A 375 124.43 142.47 33.82
N ASP A 376 123.25 142.63 34.45
CA ASP A 376 122.73 143.93 34.91
C ASP A 376 123.36 144.41 36.23
N TRP A 377 124.11 143.56 36.95
CA TRP A 377 124.74 143.91 38.24
C TRP A 377 126.21 144.39 38.13
N TRP A 378 126.71 144.68 36.92
CA TRP A 378 128.08 145.17 36.68
C TRP A 378 128.13 146.70 36.38
N PRO A 379 129.00 147.52 37.01
CA PRO A 379 129.09 148.97 36.71
C PRO A 379 130.10 149.39 35.61
N LYS A 380 129.60 150.24 34.68
CA LYS A 380 130.24 151.30 33.84
C LYS A 380 131.52 150.87 33.04
N PRO A 381 132.34 151.75 32.44
CA PRO A 381 132.94 151.74 31.07
C PRO A 381 133.51 150.48 30.36
N LEU A 382 133.48 149.26 30.92
CA LEU A 382 133.99 148.02 30.30
C LEU A 382 132.95 147.21 29.50
N THR A 383 131.68 147.63 29.50
CA THR A 383 130.67 147.16 28.52
C THR A 383 131.05 147.51 27.08
N ARG A 384 131.99 148.45 26.86
CA ARG A 384 132.59 148.76 25.55
C ARG A 384 133.77 147.86 25.16
N MET A 385 134.38 147.10 26.08
CA MET A 385 135.54 146.24 25.77
C MET A 385 135.16 144.78 25.49
N LEU A 386 134.06 144.27 26.04
CA LEU A 386 133.57 142.92 25.68
C LEU A 386 132.92 142.87 24.28
N GLY A 387 132.54 144.04 23.74
CA GLY A 387 132.22 144.21 22.32
C GLY A 387 133.44 144.05 21.39
N VAL A 388 134.66 144.21 21.90
CA VAL A 388 135.90 144.07 21.13
C VAL A 388 136.38 142.62 21.09
N ALA A 389 136.19 141.84 22.17
CA ALA A 389 136.58 140.42 22.23
C ALA A 389 135.66 139.47 21.43
N ARG A 390 134.45 139.90 21.06
CA ARG A 390 133.48 139.09 20.30
C ARG A 390 133.71 139.13 18.78
N SER A 391 134.62 139.98 18.31
CA SER A 391 134.94 140.18 16.87
C SER A 391 136.01 139.22 16.32
N TRP A 392 136.65 138.38 17.15
CA TRP A 392 137.75 137.50 16.73
C TRP A 392 137.44 135.98 16.74
N PHE A 393 136.28 135.54 17.26
CA PHE A 393 135.89 134.11 17.31
C PHE A 393 134.67 133.71 16.46
N ARG A 394 134.17 134.59 15.57
CA ARG A 394 133.05 134.27 14.65
C ARG A 394 133.37 134.49 13.17
N HIS A 395 134.62 134.26 12.76
CA HIS A 395 135.03 134.12 11.36
C HIS A 395 135.87 132.85 11.15
N PRO A 396 135.21 131.79 10.68
CA PRO A 396 135.46 131.23 9.35
C PRO A 396 134.32 131.72 8.45
N LYS A 397 134.54 132.70 7.57
CA LYS A 397 134.89 132.45 6.16
C LYS A 397 134.02 131.32 5.57
N THR A 398 132.86 131.68 5.00
CA THR A 398 132.60 131.92 3.56
C THR A 398 132.21 130.63 2.80
N VAL A 399 130.89 130.43 2.57
CA VAL A 399 130.17 130.44 1.26
C VAL A 399 131.06 130.15 0.02
N PRO A 400 130.68 129.31 -0.97
CA PRO A 400 129.36 129.30 -1.64
C PRO A 400 128.76 127.89 -1.88
N GLU A 401 127.45 127.68 -2.03
CA GLU A 401 126.57 128.11 -3.13
C GLU A 401 127.08 127.80 -4.55
N ALA A 402 126.18 127.22 -5.35
CA ALA A 402 126.26 127.02 -6.79
C ALA A 402 127.29 126.02 -7.33
N ILE A 403 126.79 124.88 -7.85
CA ILE A 403 126.86 124.54 -9.29
C ILE A 403 126.19 123.17 -9.56
N LEU A 404 125.25 123.22 -10.52
CA LEU A 404 124.89 122.21 -11.53
C LEU A 404 124.54 120.78 -11.06
N TRP A 405 123.31 120.29 -11.30
CA TRP A 405 122.80 119.83 -12.61
C TRP A 405 123.61 118.69 -13.26
N THR A 406 122.84 117.81 -13.92
CA THR A 406 123.20 116.57 -14.65
C THR A 406 123.21 115.35 -13.72
N LEU A 407 122.34 114.34 -13.85
CA LEU A 407 121.74 113.72 -15.03
C LEU A 407 120.31 113.22 -14.74
N ILE A 408 119.35 113.77 -15.49
CA ILE A 408 118.21 113.02 -16.06
C ILE A 408 118.82 112.01 -17.07
N PRO A 409 118.28 110.79 -17.23
CA PRO A 409 117.27 110.54 -18.28
C PRO A 409 116.12 109.67 -17.72
N ALA A 410 114.83 109.98 -17.92
CA ALA A 410 114.02 109.93 -19.15
C ALA A 410 112.93 108.85 -18.94
N ARG A 411 111.62 109.18 -19.01
CA ARG A 411 110.77 109.09 -20.23
C ARG A 411 110.54 107.59 -20.60
N HIS A 412 109.36 106.97 -20.53
CA HIS A 412 108.09 107.14 -21.28
C HIS A 412 106.99 106.32 -20.53
N GLY A 413 105.69 106.67 -20.48
CA GLY A 413 104.68 106.71 -21.57
C GLY A 413 104.03 105.33 -21.74
N ILE A 414 102.81 105.05 -21.20
CA ILE A 414 101.44 105.23 -21.79
C ILE A 414 101.23 104.35 -23.05
N PRO A 415 100.09 103.64 -23.26
CA PRO A 415 98.72 103.92 -22.79
C PRO A 415 98.07 102.95 -21.81
#